data_AF-A0A966VKD9-F1
#
_entry.id   AF-A0A966VKD9-F1
#
_cell.length_a   1.000
_cell.length_b   1.000
_cell.length_c   1.000
_cell.angle_alpha   90.00
_cell.angle_beta   90.00
_cell.angle_gamma   90.00
#
_symmetry.space_group_name_H-M   'P 1'
#
loop_
_entity.id
_entity.type
_entity.pdbx_description
1 polymer ?
#
loop_
_entity_poly.entity_id
_entity_poly.type
_entity_poly.pdbx_seq_one_letter_code
_entity_poly.pdbx_strand_id
1 'polypeptide(L)'
;MHLFNLIEQSVVPLGYELVDVELSGGMIRVFIDWPAEKQARITIEDCEQVSRQLSQVMMVEEVDYKRLEVSSPGVDRRLRRASDFQRFVGHRVSLRLRLPFGGRRHWEGELARNEADDGWLLLLTESSPSGKAAQRLGSRKKLKPPKQQAGQPSKAIEAQDETTKALTVLNFSLDEIERAHLVPQLVF
;
A
#
# COMPACT_ATOMS: atom_id res chain seq x y z
N MET A 1 3.61 -7.29 -18.59
CA MET A 1 3.53 -8.61 -17.92
C MET A 1 4.89 -9.30 -17.88
N HIS A 2 5.57 -9.55 -19.01
CA HIS A 2 6.83 -10.34 -19.06
C HIS A 2 7.90 -9.91 -18.05
N LEU A 3 8.27 -8.61 -18.04
CA LEU A 3 9.38 -8.09 -17.23
C LEU A 3 9.23 -8.32 -15.71
N PHE A 4 8.00 -8.25 -15.15
CA PHE A 4 7.81 -8.50 -13.71
C PHE A 4 8.11 -9.96 -13.37
N ASN A 5 7.58 -10.89 -14.17
CA ASN A 5 7.81 -12.34 -14.00
C ASN A 5 9.29 -12.69 -14.20
N LEU A 6 9.95 -12.08 -15.19
CA LEU A 6 11.39 -12.25 -15.43
C LEU A 6 12.25 -11.81 -14.23
N ILE A 7 11.94 -10.63 -13.65
CA ILE A 7 12.61 -10.13 -12.45
C ILE A 7 12.31 -11.07 -11.27
N GLU A 8 11.06 -11.50 -11.08
CA GLU A 8 10.67 -12.42 -10.00
C GLU A 8 11.42 -13.77 -10.08
N GLN A 9 11.49 -14.36 -11.27
CA GLN A 9 12.26 -15.59 -11.54
C GLN A 9 13.77 -15.43 -11.34
N SER A 10 14.30 -14.20 -11.41
CA SER A 10 15.71 -13.90 -11.16
C SER A 10 16.02 -13.64 -9.69
N VAL A 11 15.05 -13.08 -8.94
CA VAL A 11 15.20 -12.62 -7.55
C VAL A 11 14.89 -13.73 -6.55
N VAL A 12 13.85 -14.54 -6.81
CA VAL A 12 13.42 -15.62 -5.91
C VAL A 12 14.49 -16.71 -5.69
N PRO A 13 15.22 -17.21 -6.72
CA PRO A 13 16.27 -18.21 -6.52
C PRO A 13 17.47 -17.71 -5.70
N LEU A 14 17.67 -16.39 -5.60
CA LEU A 14 18.69 -15.78 -4.74
C LEU A 14 18.25 -15.69 -3.27
N GLY A 15 17.00 -16.06 -2.94
CA GLY A 15 16.46 -16.05 -1.58
C GLY A 15 15.81 -14.72 -1.15
N TYR A 16 15.54 -13.82 -2.10
CA TYR A 16 14.86 -12.54 -1.85
C TYR A 16 13.40 -12.58 -2.32
N GLU A 17 12.55 -11.78 -1.69
CA GLU A 17 11.20 -11.47 -2.17
C GLU A 17 11.23 -10.26 -3.12
N LEU A 18 10.61 -10.39 -4.30
CA LEU A 18 10.28 -9.23 -5.13
C LEU A 18 9.04 -8.53 -4.58
N VAL A 19 9.21 -7.29 -4.12
CA VAL A 19 8.14 -6.47 -3.52
C VAL A 19 7.41 -5.65 -4.58
N ASP A 20 8.15 -4.90 -5.42
CA ASP A 20 7.55 -4.17 -6.54
C ASP A 20 8.58 -3.83 -7.65
N VAL A 21 8.07 -3.44 -8.81
CA VAL A 21 8.86 -2.94 -9.95
C VAL A 21 8.24 -1.66 -10.49
N GLU A 22 8.99 -0.56 -10.48
CA GLU A 22 8.60 0.72 -11.07
C GLU A 22 9.34 0.98 -12.39
N LEU A 23 8.60 1.49 -13.38
CA LEU A 23 9.11 1.82 -14.71
C LEU A 23 8.86 3.30 -14.99
N SER A 24 9.92 4.08 -15.26
CA SER A 24 9.80 5.52 -15.51
C SER A 24 10.89 6.03 -16.46
N GLY A 25 10.52 6.51 -17.66
CA GLY A 25 11.45 7.19 -18.58
C GLY A 25 12.62 6.34 -19.13
N GLY A 26 12.54 5.01 -19.01
CA GLY A 26 13.64 4.07 -19.30
C GLY A 26 14.47 3.68 -18.06
N MET A 27 14.12 4.16 -16.87
CA MET A 27 14.62 3.65 -15.60
C MET A 27 13.72 2.52 -15.10
N ILE A 28 14.35 1.43 -14.66
CA ILE A 28 13.72 0.31 -13.94
C ILE A 28 14.18 0.41 -12.49
N ARG A 29 13.24 0.51 -11.54
CA ARG A 29 13.54 0.39 -10.11
C ARG A 29 12.89 -0.87 -9.55
N VAL A 30 13.70 -1.70 -8.93
CA VAL A 30 13.30 -2.99 -8.34
C VAL A 30 13.39 -2.89 -6.83
N PHE A 31 12.29 -3.24 -6.16
CA PHE A 31 12.21 -3.29 -4.70
C PHE A 31 12.30 -4.74 -4.23
N ILE A 32 13.34 -5.05 -3.46
CA ILE A 32 13.56 -6.38 -2.85
C ILE A 32 13.45 -6.31 -1.33
N ASP A 33 13.04 -7.41 -0.71
CA ASP A 33 13.09 -7.57 0.74
C ASP A 33 13.41 -9.03 1.10
N TRP A 34 13.66 -9.30 2.38
CA TRP A 34 13.72 -10.68 2.86
C TRP A 34 12.31 -11.28 2.98
N PRO A 35 12.14 -12.58 2.64
CA PRO A 35 10.93 -13.34 2.93
C PRO A 35 10.50 -13.20 4.40
N ALA A 36 9.20 -13.35 4.67
CA ALA A 36 8.61 -13.04 5.98
C ALA A 36 9.20 -13.87 7.14
N GLU A 37 9.73 -15.05 6.83
CA GLU A 37 10.38 -15.98 7.74
C GLU A 37 11.74 -15.46 8.24
N LYS A 38 12.40 -14.57 7.47
CA LYS A 38 13.74 -14.07 7.74
C LYS A 38 13.72 -12.62 8.21
N GLN A 39 13.88 -12.43 9.51
CA GLN A 39 13.90 -11.14 10.20
C GLN A 39 15.25 -10.41 10.04
N ALA A 40 15.74 -10.33 8.81
CA ALA A 40 16.91 -9.54 8.44
C ALA A 40 16.48 -8.25 7.72
N ARG A 41 17.39 -7.28 7.61
CA ARG A 41 17.24 -6.14 6.70
C ARG A 41 18.08 -6.40 5.45
N ILE A 42 17.63 -5.90 4.31
CA ILE A 42 18.42 -5.86 3.08
C ILE A 42 19.62 -4.92 3.28
N THR A 43 20.82 -5.41 2.96
CA THR A 43 22.06 -4.64 2.99
C THR A 43 22.40 -4.05 1.61
N ILE A 44 23.53 -3.36 1.50
CA ILE A 44 24.02 -2.82 0.21
C ILE A 44 24.50 -3.97 -0.68
N GLU A 45 25.15 -4.97 -0.08
CA GLU A 45 25.67 -6.17 -0.73
C GLU A 45 24.53 -7.01 -1.36
N ASP A 46 23.39 -7.14 -0.66
CA ASP A 46 22.17 -7.76 -1.18
C ASP A 46 21.67 -7.05 -2.45
N CYS A 47 21.57 -5.71 -2.41
CA CYS A 47 21.16 -4.90 -3.56
C CYS A 47 22.15 -5.03 -4.72
N GLU A 48 23.45 -5.07 -4.43
CA GLU A 48 24.52 -5.21 -5.42
C GLU A 48 24.50 -6.60 -6.09
N GLN A 49 24.26 -7.66 -5.31
CA GLN A 49 24.09 -9.03 -5.82
C GLN A 49 22.90 -9.13 -6.78
N VAL A 50 21.73 -8.62 -6.38
CA VAL A 50 20.54 -8.62 -7.24
C VAL A 50 20.74 -7.73 -8.47
N SER A 51 21.38 -6.56 -8.33
CA SER A 51 21.67 -5.66 -9.46
C SER A 51 22.56 -6.33 -10.52
N ARG A 52 23.59 -7.07 -10.09
CA ARG A 52 24.43 -7.88 -11.00
C ARG A 52 23.62 -8.96 -11.73
N GLN A 53 22.83 -9.74 -11.01
CA GLN A 53 22.01 -10.81 -11.60
C GLN A 53 21.03 -10.25 -12.63
N LEU A 54 20.29 -9.20 -12.28
CA LEU A 54 19.30 -8.59 -13.15
C LEU A 54 19.93 -7.96 -14.39
N SER A 55 21.10 -7.33 -14.28
CA SER A 55 21.82 -6.79 -15.44
C SER A 55 22.20 -7.88 -16.45
N GLN A 56 22.61 -9.06 -15.98
CA GLN A 56 22.92 -10.21 -16.84
C GLN A 56 21.65 -10.76 -17.52
N VAL A 57 20.58 -10.95 -16.77
CA VAL A 57 19.30 -11.47 -17.30
C VAL A 57 18.68 -10.50 -18.31
N MET A 58 18.68 -9.19 -18.02
CA MET A 58 18.17 -8.17 -18.95
C MET A 58 18.99 -8.11 -20.25
N MET A 59 20.29 -8.39 -20.21
CA MET A 59 21.13 -8.50 -21.40
C MET A 59 20.79 -9.73 -22.25
N VAL A 60 20.52 -10.88 -21.63
CA VAL A 60 20.14 -12.12 -22.35
C VAL A 60 18.75 -12.00 -22.97
N GLU A 61 17.82 -11.34 -22.29
CA GLU A 61 16.42 -11.16 -22.72
C GLU A 61 16.22 -9.89 -23.59
N GLU A 62 17.31 -9.25 -24.04
CA GLU A 62 17.32 -8.04 -24.88
C GLU A 62 16.44 -6.89 -24.36
N VAL A 63 16.35 -6.74 -23.03
CA VAL A 63 15.54 -5.70 -22.37
C VAL A 63 16.30 -4.37 -22.43
N ASP A 64 15.80 -3.40 -23.19
CA ASP A 64 16.33 -2.04 -23.22
C ASP A 64 15.97 -1.26 -21.94
N TYR A 65 16.99 -0.78 -21.23
CA TYR A 65 16.86 0.12 -20.08
C TYR A 65 18.05 1.09 -20.00
N LYS A 66 17.77 2.32 -19.58
CA LYS A 66 18.78 3.39 -19.40
C LYS A 66 19.44 3.36 -18.02
N ARG A 67 18.73 2.83 -17.01
CA ARG A 67 19.18 2.76 -15.62
C ARG A 67 18.43 1.67 -14.87
N LEU A 68 19.16 0.82 -14.18
CA LEU A 68 18.62 -0.14 -13.21
C LEU A 68 18.95 0.37 -11.80
N GLU A 69 17.95 0.44 -10.94
CA GLU A 69 18.11 0.71 -9.51
C GLU A 69 17.53 -0.48 -8.73
N VAL A 70 18.29 -0.99 -7.76
CA VAL A 70 17.83 -2.01 -6.80
C VAL A 70 17.90 -1.39 -5.41
N SER A 71 16.79 -1.48 -4.67
CA SER A 71 16.66 -0.90 -3.34
C SER A 71 15.74 -1.76 -2.47
N SER A 72 15.85 -1.64 -1.16
CA SER A 72 14.79 -2.10 -0.28
C SER A 72 13.60 -1.13 -0.27
N PRO A 73 12.36 -1.59 -0.03
CA PRO A 73 11.18 -0.72 0.03
C PRO A 73 11.20 0.25 1.22
N GLY A 74 12.09 0.03 2.19
CA GLY A 74 12.23 0.87 3.38
C GLY A 74 10.93 0.97 4.18
N VAL A 75 10.55 2.20 4.52
CA VAL A 75 9.37 2.51 5.34
C VAL A 75 8.07 2.70 4.53
N ASP A 76 8.16 2.71 3.19
CA ASP A 76 7.03 2.87 2.26
C ASP A 76 6.74 1.54 1.53
N ARG A 77 6.83 0.40 2.25
CA ARG A 77 6.61 -0.93 1.67
C ARG A 77 5.16 -1.04 1.20
N ARG A 78 5.01 -1.26 -0.11
CA ARG A 78 3.72 -1.55 -0.73
C ARG A 78 3.19 -2.88 -0.25
N LEU A 79 1.89 -2.93 0.01
CA LEU A 79 1.18 -4.15 0.40
C LEU A 79 0.33 -4.60 -0.79
N ARG A 80 0.47 -5.86 -1.21
CA ARG A 80 -0.20 -6.35 -2.43
C ARG A 80 -0.76 -7.77 -2.28
N ARG A 81 -0.07 -8.62 -1.52
CA ARG A 81 -0.45 -10.02 -1.24
C ARG A 81 -1.13 -10.10 0.12
N ALA A 82 -2.05 -11.05 0.32
CA ALA A 82 -2.67 -11.29 1.63
C ALA A 82 -1.63 -11.53 2.75
N SER A 83 -0.50 -12.16 2.42
CA SER A 83 0.65 -12.34 3.30
C SER A 83 1.30 -11.02 3.76
N ASP A 84 1.32 -9.98 2.93
CA ASP A 84 1.79 -8.65 3.34
C ASP A 84 0.89 -8.09 4.44
N PHE A 85 -0.43 -8.08 4.19
CA PHE A 85 -1.40 -7.57 5.17
C PHE A 85 -1.36 -8.36 6.48
N GLN A 86 -1.16 -9.69 6.41
CA GLN A 86 -1.00 -10.52 7.61
C GLN A 86 0.29 -10.21 8.38
N ARG A 87 1.41 -9.95 7.68
CA ARG A 87 2.71 -9.60 8.27
C ARG A 87 2.68 -8.24 8.99
N PHE A 88 1.84 -7.31 8.53
CA PHE A 88 1.81 -5.92 9.02
C PHE A 88 0.52 -5.54 9.76
N VAL A 89 -0.19 -6.53 10.33
CA VAL A 89 -1.21 -6.26 11.36
C VAL A 89 -0.61 -5.42 12.51
N GLY A 90 -1.38 -4.48 13.07
CA GLY A 90 -0.94 -3.52 14.08
C GLY A 90 -0.07 -2.37 13.55
N HIS A 91 0.25 -2.34 12.25
CA HIS A 91 1.02 -1.23 11.66
C HIS A 91 0.09 -0.20 11.03
N ARG A 92 0.55 1.05 10.92
CA ARG A 92 -0.18 2.08 10.17
C ARG A 92 -0.02 1.89 8.67
N VAL A 93 -1.13 1.89 7.96
CA VAL A 93 -1.23 1.66 6.52
C VAL A 93 -2.03 2.77 5.86
N SER A 94 -1.58 3.14 4.66
CA SER A 94 -2.21 4.11 3.76
C SER A 94 -2.83 3.35 2.60
N LEU A 95 -4.16 3.38 2.53
CA LEU A 95 -4.98 2.66 1.55
C LEU A 95 -5.66 3.62 0.59
N ARG A 96 -5.53 3.34 -0.70
CA ARG A 96 -6.32 3.97 -1.76
C ARG A 96 -7.25 2.94 -2.38
N LEU A 97 -8.56 3.16 -2.21
CA LEU A 97 -9.62 2.34 -2.78
C LEU A 97 -9.89 2.69 -4.25
N ARG A 98 -10.30 1.69 -5.05
CA ARG A 98 -10.70 1.86 -6.45
C ARG A 98 -11.98 2.70 -6.56
N LEU A 99 -12.96 2.38 -5.71
CA LEU A 99 -14.22 3.10 -5.58
C LEU A 99 -14.19 4.03 -4.37
N PRO A 100 -14.85 5.20 -4.41
CA PRO A 100 -14.93 6.09 -3.25
C PRO A 100 -15.88 5.52 -2.19
N PHE A 101 -15.37 5.34 -0.98
CA PHE A 101 -16.20 5.10 0.21
C PHE A 101 -16.44 6.44 0.91
N GLY A 102 -17.65 6.72 1.40
CA GLY A 102 -17.95 7.98 2.11
C GLY A 102 -17.52 9.28 1.39
N GLY A 103 -17.44 9.28 0.05
CA GLY A 103 -16.95 10.42 -0.75
C GLY A 103 -15.42 10.56 -0.87
N ARG A 104 -14.61 9.69 -0.24
CA ARG A 104 -13.13 9.70 -0.35
C ARG A 104 -12.55 8.35 -0.76
N ARG A 105 -11.43 8.36 -1.48
CA ARG A 105 -10.72 7.13 -1.90
C ARG A 105 -9.49 6.82 -1.05
N HIS A 106 -8.92 7.81 -0.38
CA HIS A 106 -7.71 7.67 0.42
C HIS A 106 -8.04 7.64 1.90
N TRP A 107 -7.45 6.68 2.61
CA TRP A 107 -7.67 6.36 4.00
C TRP A 107 -6.34 6.00 4.64
N GLU A 108 -6.13 6.42 5.89
CA GLU A 108 -4.97 6.05 6.70
C GLU A 108 -5.47 5.60 8.08
N GLY A 109 -4.85 4.56 8.63
CA GLY A 109 -5.21 3.99 9.91
C GLY A 109 -4.34 2.80 10.27
N GLU A 110 -4.65 2.11 11.36
CA GLU A 110 -3.95 0.89 11.78
C GLU A 110 -4.62 -0.35 11.16
N LEU A 111 -3.81 -1.26 10.61
CA LEU A 111 -4.31 -2.46 9.95
C LEU A 111 -4.65 -3.56 10.98
N ALA A 112 -5.88 -4.06 10.95
CA ALA A 112 -6.33 -5.20 11.73
C ALA A 112 -6.97 -6.28 10.84
N ARG A 113 -7.03 -7.52 11.34
CA ARG A 113 -7.77 -8.61 10.69
C ARG A 113 -9.21 -8.61 11.19
N ASN A 114 -10.17 -8.88 10.29
CA ASN A 114 -11.56 -9.13 10.68
C ASN A 114 -11.70 -10.60 11.09
N GLU A 115 -11.96 -10.87 12.37
CA GLU A 115 -12.16 -12.24 12.87
C GLU A 115 -13.50 -12.85 12.42
N ALA A 116 -14.47 -12.04 11.98
CA ALA A 116 -15.82 -12.52 11.62
C ALA A 116 -15.93 -13.05 10.18
N ASP A 117 -15.23 -12.43 9.23
CA ASP A 117 -15.39 -12.69 7.78
C ASP A 117 -14.06 -12.94 7.03
N ASP A 118 -12.96 -13.20 7.75
CA ASP A 118 -11.59 -13.35 7.20
C ASP A 118 -11.06 -12.15 6.37
N GLY A 119 -11.78 -11.02 6.39
CA GLY A 119 -11.41 -9.78 5.71
C GLY A 119 -10.42 -8.90 6.48
N TRP A 120 -10.25 -7.67 6.01
CA TRP A 120 -9.34 -6.69 6.60
C TRP A 120 -10.09 -5.47 7.15
N LEU A 121 -9.54 -4.90 8.22
CA LEU A 121 -10.06 -3.71 8.90
C LEU A 121 -8.98 -2.62 8.91
N LEU A 122 -9.37 -1.37 8.68
CA LEU A 122 -8.54 -0.21 8.96
C LEU A 122 -9.16 0.57 10.13
N LEU A 123 -8.45 0.59 11.26
CA LEU A 123 -8.80 1.35 12.45
C LEU A 123 -8.40 2.82 12.22
N LEU A 124 -9.38 3.69 12.02
CA LEU A 124 -9.14 5.09 11.67
C LEU A 124 -8.95 5.93 12.94
N THR A 125 -7.80 6.57 13.05
CA THR A 125 -7.58 7.66 14.01
C THR A 125 -8.15 8.96 13.45
N GLU A 126 -8.93 9.72 14.23
CA GLU A 126 -9.65 10.93 13.77
C GLU A 126 -8.78 12.11 13.27
N SER A 127 -7.46 11.97 13.21
CA SER A 127 -6.51 13.02 12.83
C SER A 127 -6.39 13.26 11.32
N SER A 128 -7.45 13.80 10.71
CA SER A 128 -7.49 14.66 9.50
C SER A 128 -6.82 14.24 8.17
N PRO A 129 -7.28 14.79 7.02
CA PRO A 129 -6.98 14.20 5.70
C PRO A 129 -5.65 14.66 5.09
N SER A 130 -4.87 13.70 4.59
CA SER A 130 -3.68 13.90 3.74
C SER A 130 -4.03 14.30 2.28
N GLY A 131 -4.91 15.29 2.13
CA GLY A 131 -5.29 15.89 0.84
C GLY A 131 -4.66 17.26 0.63
N LYS A 132 -3.48 17.34 -0.01
CA LYS A 132 -2.90 18.63 -0.43
C LYS A 132 -3.73 19.27 -1.55
N ALA A 133 -4.51 20.29 -1.22
CA ALA A 133 -5.08 21.23 -2.19
C ALA A 133 -4.88 22.67 -1.69
N ALA A 134 -4.00 23.41 -2.35
CA ALA A 134 -3.69 24.80 -2.00
C ALA A 134 -4.46 25.79 -2.88
N GLN A 135 -4.94 26.88 -2.26
CA GLN A 135 -5.42 28.13 -2.88
C GLN A 135 -6.71 28.04 -3.74
N ARG A 136 -7.64 29.02 -3.73
CA ARG A 136 -7.61 30.40 -3.18
C ARG A 136 -8.99 30.84 -2.68
N LEU A 137 -8.99 31.87 -1.82
CA LEU A 137 -10.15 32.51 -1.20
C LEU A 137 -11.09 33.20 -2.24
N GLY A 138 -12.43 33.06 -2.12
CA GLY A 138 -13.37 33.65 -3.09
C GLY A 138 -14.87 33.59 -2.73
N SER A 139 -15.31 34.49 -1.83
CA SER A 139 -16.65 35.11 -1.75
C SER A 139 -17.97 34.33 -2.01
N ARG A 140 -18.63 33.95 -0.91
CA ARG A 140 -20.09 33.96 -0.63
C ARG A 140 -21.12 33.88 -1.79
N LYS A 141 -21.94 32.82 -1.79
CA LYS A 141 -23.42 32.96 -1.86
C LYS A 141 -24.16 31.76 -1.22
N LYS A 142 -25.30 32.02 -0.58
CA LYS A 142 -26.18 31.02 0.08
C LYS A 142 -26.98 30.21 -0.96
N LEU A 143 -27.38 28.98 -0.64
CA LEU A 143 -28.74 28.44 -0.89
C LEU A 143 -29.04 27.22 0.01
N LYS A 144 -30.32 26.86 0.20
CA LYS A 144 -30.81 25.73 1.04
C LYS A 144 -31.20 24.50 0.18
N PRO A 145 -31.39 23.29 0.77
CA PRO A 145 -31.41 22.00 0.04
C PRO A 145 -32.80 21.51 -0.37
N PRO A 146 -32.86 20.44 -1.21
CA PRO A 146 -33.88 19.40 -1.00
C PRO A 146 -33.41 17.92 -1.17
N LYS A 147 -33.84 17.09 -0.21
CA LYS A 147 -34.43 15.73 -0.32
C LYS A 147 -33.78 14.59 -1.15
N GLN A 148 -33.18 13.65 -0.41
CA GLN A 148 -33.47 12.19 -0.30
C GLN A 148 -33.79 11.28 -1.53
N GLN A 149 -33.18 10.07 -1.43
CA GLN A 149 -33.58 8.70 -1.86
C GLN A 149 -32.71 8.10 -2.97
N ALA A 150 -32.40 6.79 -3.00
CA ALA A 150 -32.21 5.76 -1.95
C ALA A 150 -31.55 4.52 -2.63
N GLY A 151 -30.60 3.83 -1.97
CA GLY A 151 -29.97 2.64 -2.56
C GLY A 151 -28.73 2.15 -1.79
N GLN A 152 -28.93 1.18 -0.90
CA GLN A 152 -27.88 0.39 -0.21
C GLN A 152 -27.34 -0.70 -1.17
N PRO A 153 -26.20 -1.41 -0.95
CA PRO A 153 -25.41 -1.65 0.28
C PRO A 153 -24.45 -0.50 0.65
N SER A 154 -23.46 -0.58 1.57
CA SER A 154 -23.25 -1.20 2.90
C SER A 154 -21.77 -0.93 3.28
N LYS A 155 -21.26 -1.07 4.51
CA LYS A 155 -21.87 -1.25 5.85
C LYS A 155 -21.10 -0.34 6.84
N ALA A 156 -21.62 -0.14 8.04
CA ALA A 156 -20.84 0.21 9.23
C ALA A 156 -21.48 -0.51 10.43
N ILE A 157 -20.68 -1.09 11.33
CA ILE A 157 -21.15 -1.67 12.59
C ILE A 157 -20.53 -0.86 13.72
N GLU A 158 -21.35 -0.03 14.34
CA GLU A 158 -20.99 0.62 15.61
C GLU A 158 -21.13 -0.41 16.73
N ALA A 159 -20.00 -0.99 17.14
CA ALA A 159 -19.94 -1.78 18.37
C ALA A 159 -19.97 -0.80 19.56
N GLN A 160 -21.04 -0.87 20.36
CA GLN A 160 -21.14 -0.15 21.62
C GLN A 160 -20.63 -1.05 22.73
N ASP A 161 -19.42 -0.76 23.22
CA ASP A 161 -18.97 -1.20 24.54
C ASP A 161 -18.26 -0.03 25.23
N GLU A 162 -18.58 0.21 26.50
CA GLU A 162 -18.21 1.45 27.18
C GLU A 162 -16.73 1.46 27.58
N THR A 163 -16.10 2.65 27.55
CA THR A 163 -14.69 2.91 27.93
C THR A 163 -13.60 2.74 26.83
N THR A 164 -13.95 2.73 25.55
CA THR A 164 -12.94 2.87 24.46
C THR A 164 -13.27 4.06 23.55
N LYS A 165 -12.24 4.77 23.07
CA LYS A 165 -12.38 5.83 22.03
C LYS A 165 -13.20 5.29 20.86
N ALA A 166 -14.09 6.11 20.30
CA ALA A 166 -14.84 5.80 19.09
C ALA A 166 -13.92 5.66 17.87
N LEU A 167 -13.30 4.49 17.72
CA LEU A 167 -12.48 4.12 16.57
C LEU A 167 -13.41 3.85 15.40
N THR A 168 -13.42 4.73 14.41
CA THR A 168 -14.16 4.47 13.17
C THR A 168 -13.45 3.33 12.43
N VAL A 169 -14.15 2.25 12.12
CA VAL A 169 -13.59 1.09 11.41
C VAL A 169 -14.00 1.13 9.95
N LEU A 170 -13.04 0.88 9.05
CA LEU A 170 -13.29 0.63 7.64
C LEU A 170 -13.00 -0.85 7.33
N ASN A 171 -14.04 -1.63 7.04
CA ASN A 171 -13.91 -2.97 6.48
C ASN A 171 -13.57 -2.86 4.98
N PHE A 172 -12.65 -3.69 4.48
CA PHE A 172 -12.30 -3.75 3.06
C PHE A 172 -11.80 -5.13 2.63
N SER A 173 -11.94 -5.42 1.34
CA SER A 173 -11.37 -6.61 0.68
C SER A 173 -10.22 -6.23 -0.26
N LEU A 174 -9.32 -7.18 -0.56
CA LEU A 174 -8.10 -6.91 -1.34
C LEU A 174 -8.37 -6.46 -2.79
N ASP A 175 -9.51 -6.86 -3.36
CA ASP A 175 -9.96 -6.48 -4.70
C ASP A 175 -10.47 -5.03 -4.78
N GLU A 176 -10.89 -4.43 -3.66
CA GLU A 176 -11.32 -3.03 -3.58
C GLU A 176 -10.14 -2.05 -3.57
N ILE A 177 -8.92 -2.55 -3.33
CA ILE A 177 -7.71 -1.76 -3.20
C ILE A 177 -7.15 -1.39 -4.58
N GLU A 178 -6.90 -0.10 -4.80
CA GLU A 178 -6.11 0.42 -5.92
C GLU A 178 -4.61 0.36 -5.58
N ARG A 179 -4.23 0.84 -4.38
CA ARG A 179 -2.86 0.83 -3.85
C ARG A 179 -2.86 0.79 -2.32
N ALA A 180 -1.87 0.14 -1.72
CA ALA A 180 -1.63 0.13 -0.28
C ALA A 180 -0.13 0.24 0.03
N HIS A 181 0.24 0.97 1.08
CA HIS A 181 1.62 1.09 1.56
C HIS A 181 1.68 1.30 3.08
N LEU A 182 2.77 0.88 3.71
CA LEU A 182 3.07 1.22 5.11
C LEU A 182 3.26 2.73 5.28
N VAL A 183 2.78 3.26 6.39
CA VAL A 183 3.05 4.66 6.79
C VAL A 183 4.28 4.68 7.70
N PRO A 184 5.33 5.46 7.37
CA PRO A 184 6.52 5.57 8.22
C PRO A 184 6.18 6.06 9.63
N GLN A 185 6.40 5.20 10.63
CA GLN A 185 6.40 5.63 12.04
C GLN A 185 7.79 6.10 12.42
N LEU A 186 8.08 7.37 12.15
CA LEU A 186 9.29 8.04 12.63
C LEU A 186 9.11 8.38 14.12
N VAL A 187 9.65 7.53 14.99
CA VAL A 187 9.89 7.87 16.39
C VAL A 187 11.25 8.59 16.43
N PHE A 188 11.20 9.89 16.75
CA PHE A 188 12.37 10.77 16.87
C PHE A 188 12.96 10.74 18.29
#